data_AF-A0A1I2P2A2-F1
#
_entry.id   AF-A0A1I2P2A2-F1
#
_cell.length_a   1.000
_cell.length_b   1.000
_cell.length_c   1.000
_cell.angle_alpha   90.00
_cell.angle_beta   90.00
_cell.angle_gamma   90.00
#
_symmetry.space_group_name_H-M   'P 1'
#
loop_
_entity.id
_entity.type
_entity.pdbx_description
1 polymer ?
#
loop_
_entity_poly.entity_id
_entity_poly.type
_entity_poly.pdbx_seq_one_letter_code
_entity_poly.pdbx_strand_id
1 'polypeptide(L)'
;MKNSKMNSKLIITLLVLISALFIIIISIVYPKNNFTIIIDNQTSINFNNSYIKYSVSEEKLDIPSINKKSTKKLHMNPISKFDTNSMKFYYIDEKNKTKDVLLLKDFSDKTKATINLSIVPSNNDDNFEINVKTAIYE
;
A
#
# COMPACT_ATOMS: atom_id res chain seq x y z
N MET A 1 18.77 -1.52 -56.90
CA MET A 1 18.48 -1.05 -55.52
C MET A 1 16.97 -1.13 -55.24
N LYS A 2 16.43 -2.26 -54.75
CA LYS A 2 15.01 -2.39 -54.38
C LYS A 2 14.75 -3.08 -53.02
N ASN A 3 15.80 -3.52 -52.32
CA ASN A 3 15.65 -4.34 -51.10
C ASN A 3 15.69 -3.55 -49.78
N SER A 4 16.12 -2.28 -49.76
CA SER A 4 16.21 -1.53 -48.49
C SER A 4 14.84 -1.13 -47.91
N LYS A 5 13.81 -0.94 -48.76
CA LYS A 5 12.44 -0.59 -48.32
C LYS A 5 11.72 -1.73 -47.60
N MET A 6 12.05 -2.99 -47.89
CA MET A 6 11.42 -4.15 -47.25
C MET A 6 12.04 -4.40 -45.87
N ASN A 7 13.36 -4.24 -45.77
CA ASN A 7 14.10 -4.34 -44.52
C ASN A 7 13.74 -3.21 -43.55
N SER A 8 13.56 -1.98 -44.04
CA SER A 8 13.13 -0.87 -43.18
C SER A 8 11.71 -1.05 -42.62
N LYS A 9 10.78 -1.60 -43.39
CA LYS A 9 9.44 -1.98 -42.90
C LYS A 9 9.52 -3.04 -41.80
N LEU A 10 10.31 -4.09 -42.01
CA LEU A 10 10.51 -5.14 -41.00
C LEU A 10 11.12 -4.59 -39.71
N ILE A 11 12.11 -3.69 -39.82
CA ILE A 11 12.73 -3.04 -38.66
C ILE A 11 11.73 -2.16 -37.91
N ILE A 12 10.89 -1.39 -38.63
CA ILE A 12 9.84 -0.57 -38.02
C ILE A 12 8.80 -1.44 -37.31
N THR A 13 8.35 -2.52 -37.95
CA THR A 13 7.40 -3.46 -37.34
C THR A 13 7.99 -4.13 -36.10
N LEU A 14 9.28 -4.50 -36.12
CA LEU A 14 9.96 -5.06 -34.97
C LEU A 14 10.06 -4.06 -33.81
N LEU A 15 10.39 -2.79 -34.10
CA LEU A 15 10.41 -1.72 -33.11
C LEU A 15 9.04 -1.50 -32.45
N VAL A 16 7.95 -1.55 -33.22
CA VAL A 16 6.58 -1.43 -32.70
C VAL A 16 6.22 -2.63 -31.80
N LEU A 17 6.64 -3.84 -32.16
CA LEU A 17 6.40 -5.03 -31.34
C LEU A 17 7.17 -4.98 -30.02
N ILE A 18 8.43 -4.52 -30.05
CA ILE A 18 9.27 -4.37 -28.84
C ILE A 18 8.67 -3.31 -27.91
N SER A 19 8.22 -2.17 -28.45
CA SER A 19 7.62 -1.11 -27.62
C SER A 19 6.28 -1.54 -27.01
N ALA A 20 5.44 -2.27 -27.77
CA ALA A 20 4.21 -2.84 -27.24
C ALA A 20 4.49 -3.85 -26.11
N LEU A 21 5.47 -4.73 -26.29
CA LEU A 21 5.87 -5.69 -25.25
C LEU A 21 6.40 -4.97 -24.00
N PHE A 22 7.18 -3.91 -24.18
CA PHE A 22 7.71 -3.10 -23.08
C PHE A 22 6.58 -2.44 -22.25
N ILE A 23 5.55 -1.91 -22.91
CA ILE A 23 4.37 -1.33 -22.25
C ILE A 23 3.62 -2.39 -21.45
N ILE A 24 3.44 -3.59 -22.02
CA ILE A 24 2.79 -4.72 -21.35
C ILE A 24 3.57 -5.13 -20.10
N ILE A 25 4.89 -5.27 -20.22
CA ILE A 25 5.77 -5.63 -19.09
C ILE A 25 5.67 -4.59 -17.98
N ILE A 26 5.78 -3.29 -18.29
CA ILE A 26 5.65 -2.22 -17.29
C ILE A 26 4.30 -2.28 -16.58
N SER A 27 3.22 -2.53 -17.32
CA SER A 27 1.86 -2.59 -16.75
C SER A 27 1.66 -3.78 -15.81
N ILE A 28 2.41 -4.88 -16.01
CA ILE A 28 2.40 -6.06 -15.13
C ILE A 28 3.32 -5.84 -13.93
N VAL A 29 4.49 -5.24 -14.15
CA VAL A 29 5.53 -5.06 -13.11
C VAL A 29 5.22 -3.94 -12.12
N TYR A 30 4.49 -2.91 -12.55
CA TYR A 30 4.07 -1.80 -11.71
C TYR A 30 2.56 -1.83 -11.50
N PRO A 31 2.04 -2.76 -10.68
CA PRO A 31 0.62 -2.76 -10.33
C PRO A 31 0.27 -1.40 -9.70
N LYS A 32 -0.82 -0.79 -10.18
CA LYS A 32 -1.36 0.44 -9.60
C LYS A 32 -1.58 0.19 -8.11
N ASN A 33 -1.01 1.05 -7.26
CA ASN A 33 -1.18 0.96 -5.83
C ASN A 33 -2.63 1.29 -5.45
N ASN A 34 -3.42 0.26 -5.11
CA ASN A 34 -4.82 0.42 -4.75
C ASN A 34 -4.96 1.14 -3.41
N PHE A 35 -4.12 0.82 -2.43
CA PHE A 35 -4.15 1.46 -1.12
C PHE A 35 -2.88 2.29 -0.90
N THR A 36 -3.09 3.56 -0.54
CA THR A 36 -2.04 4.42 0.00
C THR A 36 -2.29 4.58 1.49
N ILE A 37 -1.36 4.10 2.32
CA ILE A 37 -1.46 4.20 3.77
C ILE A 37 -0.44 5.24 4.23
N ILE A 38 -0.91 6.27 4.93
CA ILE A 38 -0.09 7.34 5.49
C ILE A 38 -0.19 7.20 7.01
N ILE A 39 0.93 6.88 7.64
CA ILE A 39 1.04 6.74 9.09
C ILE A 39 1.77 7.95 9.61
N ASP A 40 1.09 8.78 10.40
CA ASP A 40 1.64 9.97 11.03
C ASP A 40 1.80 9.73 12.53
N ASN A 41 3.04 9.54 12.98
CA ASN A 41 3.35 9.36 14.38
C ASN A 41 3.74 10.70 15.01
N GLN A 42 2.83 11.28 15.78
CA GLN A 42 3.03 12.55 16.48
C GLN A 42 3.56 12.36 17.91
N THR A 43 3.71 11.11 18.35
CA THR A 43 4.18 10.77 19.69
C THR A 43 5.71 10.87 19.81
N SER A 44 6.19 10.80 21.06
CA SER A 44 7.62 10.73 21.39
C SER A 44 8.18 9.30 21.35
N ILE A 45 7.37 8.28 21.03
CA ILE A 45 7.74 6.87 21.02
C ILE A 45 7.89 6.33 19.59
N ASN A 46 8.78 5.34 19.43
CA ASN A 46 8.92 4.61 18.18
C ASN A 46 8.00 3.38 18.21
N PHE A 47 7.33 3.09 17.10
CA PHE A 47 6.59 1.86 16.94
C PHE A 47 7.40 0.87 16.12
N ASN A 48 7.85 -0.19 16.78
CA ASN A 48 8.54 -1.29 16.15
C ASN A 48 7.58 -2.47 15.99
N ASN A 49 7.83 -3.34 15.02
CA ASN A 49 7.06 -4.57 14.80
C ASN A 49 5.57 -4.35 14.54
N SER A 50 5.22 -3.25 13.88
CA SER A 50 3.85 -3.01 13.41
C SER A 50 3.64 -3.66 12.04
N TYR A 51 2.41 -4.05 11.73
CA TYR A 51 2.07 -4.62 10.43
C TYR A 51 0.62 -4.32 10.05
N ILE A 52 0.33 -4.38 8.76
CA ILE A 52 -1.04 -4.25 8.23
C ILE A 52 -1.43 -5.58 7.60
N LYS A 53 -2.66 -6.02 7.86
CA LYS A 53 -3.15 -7.30 7.34
C LYS A 53 -4.61 -7.19 6.91
N TYR A 54 -4.94 -7.90 5.84
CA TYR A 54 -6.32 -8.15 5.42
C TYR A 54 -6.94 -9.26 6.27
N SER A 55 -8.21 -9.13 6.64
CA SER A 55 -8.86 -10.14 7.51
C SER A 55 -8.99 -11.51 6.86
N VAL A 56 -9.18 -11.58 5.54
CA VAL A 56 -9.34 -12.85 4.80
C VAL A 56 -8.05 -13.39 4.19
N SER A 57 -6.91 -12.69 4.32
CA SER A 57 -5.61 -13.17 3.82
C SER A 57 -4.68 -13.44 4.99
N GLU A 58 -3.81 -14.44 4.90
CA GLU A 58 -2.75 -14.64 5.88
C GLU A 58 -1.60 -13.64 5.74
N GLU A 59 -1.50 -13.01 4.56
CA GLU A 59 -0.41 -12.13 4.20
C GLU A 59 -0.47 -10.79 4.95
N LYS A 60 0.70 -10.34 5.39
CA LYS A 60 0.88 -9.11 6.16
C LYS A 60 1.93 -8.23 5.49
N LEU A 61 1.67 -6.92 5.51
CA LEU A 61 2.64 -5.90 5.19
C LEU A 61 3.36 -5.50 6.48
N ASP A 62 4.56 -6.03 6.69
CA ASP A 62 5.41 -5.65 7.80
C ASP A 62 5.89 -4.21 7.66
N ILE A 63 5.85 -3.44 8.75
CA ILE A 63 6.27 -2.04 8.80
C ILE A 63 7.58 -1.98 9.62
N PRO A 64 8.73 -1.74 8.97
CA PRO A 64 10.05 -1.89 9.62
C PRO A 64 10.19 -1.14 10.95
N SER A 65 9.87 0.16 10.94
CA SER A 65 9.71 1.00 12.12
C SER A 65 8.94 2.26 11.72
N ILE A 66 8.17 2.81 12.66
CA ILE A 66 7.53 4.12 12.56
C ILE A 66 8.20 4.99 13.63
N ASN A 67 9.14 5.83 13.18
CA ASN A 67 9.90 6.69 14.07
C ASN A 67 8.99 7.72 14.75
N LYS A 68 9.34 8.12 15.95
CA LYS A 68 8.72 9.24 16.67
C LYS A 68 8.73 10.51 15.83
N LYS A 69 7.67 11.32 15.94
CA LYS A 69 7.52 12.60 15.22
C LYS A 69 7.81 12.48 13.73
N SER A 70 7.30 11.42 13.08
CA SER A 70 7.57 11.15 11.67
C SER A 70 6.34 10.64 10.94
N THR A 71 6.30 10.92 9.64
CA THR A 71 5.28 10.42 8.73
C THR A 71 5.87 9.39 7.80
N LYS A 72 5.16 8.27 7.61
CA LYS A 72 5.54 7.21 6.70
C LYS A 72 4.42 6.95 5.71
N LYS A 73 4.78 6.91 4.43
CA LYS A 73 3.87 6.56 3.34
C LYS A 73 4.18 5.16 2.86
N LEU A 74 3.16 4.32 2.80
CA LEU A 74 3.20 2.93 2.38
C LEU A 74 2.18 2.70 1.27
N HIS A 75 2.45 1.70 0.46
CA HIS A 75 1.56 1.26 -0.59
C HIS A 75 1.26 -0.23 -0.40
N MET A 76 -0.01 -0.59 -0.57
CA MET A 76 -0.45 -1.97 -0.44
C MET A 76 -1.43 -2.28 -1.58
N ASN A 77 -1.29 -3.47 -2.15
CA ASN A 77 -2.19 -4.01 -3.15
C ASN A 77 -2.90 -5.25 -2.59
N PRO A 78 -4.16 -5.47 -2.96
CA PRO A 78 -4.81 -6.73 -2.68
C PRO A 78 -4.11 -7.84 -3.47
N ILE A 79 -3.71 -8.91 -2.77
CA ILE A 79 -2.96 -10.02 -3.37
C ILE A 79 -3.89 -11.02 -4.07
N SER A 80 -5.12 -11.14 -3.57
CA SER A 80 -6.16 -12.01 -4.14
C SER A 80 -7.41 -11.22 -4.48
N LYS A 81 -8.22 -11.77 -5.38
CA LYS A 81 -9.56 -11.25 -5.67
C LYS A 81 -10.49 -11.56 -4.50
N PHE A 82 -11.26 -10.56 -4.09
CA PHE A 82 -12.29 -10.69 -3.07
C PHE A 82 -13.37 -9.63 -3.28
N ASP A 83 -14.61 -9.99 -2.99
CA ASP A 83 -15.74 -9.06 -3.11
C ASP A 83 -15.89 -8.17 -1.87
N THR A 84 -15.53 -8.69 -0.69
CA THR A 84 -15.66 -7.96 0.59
C THR A 84 -14.56 -8.36 1.56
N ASN A 85 -13.91 -7.38 2.17
CA ASN A 85 -12.81 -7.58 3.11
C ASN A 85 -12.69 -6.42 4.10
N SER A 86 -11.85 -6.60 5.11
CA SER A 86 -11.43 -5.55 6.04
C SER A 86 -9.91 -5.53 6.20
N MET A 87 -9.38 -4.36 6.55
CA MET A 87 -7.97 -4.10 6.73
C MET A 87 -7.75 -3.57 8.15
N LYS A 88 -6.75 -4.11 8.84
CA LYS A 88 -6.39 -3.72 10.20
C LYS A 88 -4.91 -3.41 10.30
N PHE A 89 -4.58 -2.42 11.12
CA PHE A 89 -3.23 -2.11 11.58
C PHE A 89 -3.01 -2.77 12.93
N TYR A 90 -1.91 -3.48 13.08
CA TYR A 90 -1.51 -4.16 14.31
C TYR A 90 -0.22 -3.57 14.84
N TYR A 91 -0.16 -3.38 16.16
CA TYR A 91 1.02 -2.87 16.86
C TYR A 91 1.17 -3.53 18.23
N ILE A 92 2.35 -3.40 18.83
CA ILE A 92 2.63 -3.84 20.19
C ILE A 92 2.51 -2.62 21.11
N ASP A 93 1.66 -2.70 22.13
CA ASP A 93 1.52 -1.65 23.14
C ASP A 93 2.64 -1.70 24.20
N GLU A 94 2.70 -0.72 25.08
CA GLU A 94 3.71 -0.63 26.16
C GLU A 94 3.67 -1.82 27.13
N LYS A 95 2.54 -2.53 27.22
CA LYS A 95 2.36 -3.73 28.03
C LYS A 95 2.75 -5.00 27.28
N ASN A 96 3.42 -4.84 26.14
CA ASN A 96 3.84 -5.90 25.23
C ASN A 96 2.67 -6.75 24.70
N LYS A 97 1.46 -6.16 24.62
CA LYS A 97 0.27 -6.82 24.06
C LYS A 97 0.05 -6.35 22.64
N THR A 98 -0.31 -7.29 21.76
CA THR A 98 -0.75 -6.95 20.41
C THR A 98 -2.11 -6.26 20.47
N LYS A 99 -2.22 -5.12 19.82
CA LYS A 99 -3.44 -4.34 19.62
C LYS A 99 -3.70 -4.16 18.14
N ASP A 100 -4.96 -3.98 17.79
CA ASP A 100 -5.38 -3.74 16.41
C ASP A 100 -6.31 -2.53 16.29
N VAL A 101 -6.24 -1.88 15.13
CA VAL A 101 -7.10 -0.77 14.74
C VAL A 101 -7.65 -1.05 13.35
N LEU A 102 -8.97 -0.93 13.20
CA LEU A 102 -9.64 -1.04 11.92
C LEU A 102 -9.28 0.14 11.02
N LEU A 103 -8.70 -0.14 9.86
CA LEU A 103 -8.34 0.88 8.86
C LEU A 103 -9.45 1.13 7.85
N LEU A 104 -10.03 0.04 7.34
CA LEU A 104 -11.08 0.06 6.33
C LEU A 104 -11.87 -1.25 6.42
N LYS A 105 -13.18 -1.17 6.20
CA LYS A 105 -14.08 -2.32 6.12
C LYS A 105 -14.91 -2.27 4.85
N ASP A 106 -15.54 -3.39 4.52
CA ASP A 106 -16.54 -3.49 3.47
C ASP A 106 -16.05 -3.01 2.09
N PHE A 107 -14.82 -3.41 1.70
CA PHE A 107 -14.20 -3.05 0.41
C PHE A 107 -13.84 -4.27 -0.44
N SER A 108 -13.66 -4.06 -1.74
CA SER A 108 -13.31 -5.09 -2.73
C SER A 108 -11.86 -5.00 -3.20
N ASP A 109 -11.37 -6.00 -3.93
CA ASP A 109 -10.05 -6.00 -4.55
C ASP A 109 -9.83 -4.86 -5.54
N LYS A 110 -10.90 -4.22 -6.03
CA LYS A 110 -10.85 -3.09 -6.96
C LYS A 110 -10.85 -1.73 -6.27
N THR A 111 -11.16 -1.68 -4.97
CA THR A 111 -11.26 -0.43 -4.23
C THR A 111 -9.91 0.28 -4.19
N LYS A 112 -9.91 1.60 -4.47
CA LYS A 112 -8.75 2.45 -4.23
C LYS A 112 -9.03 3.38 -3.06
N ALA A 113 -8.08 3.51 -2.14
CA ALA A 113 -8.26 4.40 -1.00
C ALA A 113 -6.94 4.97 -0.48
N THR A 114 -7.03 6.17 0.07
CA THR A 114 -6.00 6.75 0.95
C THR A 114 -6.46 6.60 2.39
N ILE A 115 -5.66 5.93 3.21
CA ILE A 115 -5.90 5.70 4.63
C ILE A 115 -4.88 6.53 5.40
N ASN A 116 -5.35 7.50 6.17
CA ASN A 116 -4.52 8.29 7.09
C ASN A 116 -4.69 7.76 8.51
N LEU A 117 -3.62 7.25 9.08
CA LEU A 117 -3.55 6.79 10.46
C LEU A 117 -2.68 7.77 11.24
N SER A 118 -3.28 8.49 12.19
CA SER A 118 -2.60 9.44 13.05
C SER A 118 -2.47 8.87 14.46
N ILE A 119 -1.24 8.71 14.94
CA ILE A 119 -0.94 8.29 16.30
C ILE A 119 -0.60 9.55 17.09
N VAL A 120 -1.48 9.93 18.01
CA VAL A 120 -1.39 11.21 18.75
C VAL A 120 -1.16 10.95 20.25
N PRO A 121 -0.38 11.79 20.95
CA PRO A 121 -0.29 11.72 22.40
C PRO A 121 -1.68 11.88 23.03
N SER A 122 -1.99 11.07 24.02
CA SER A 122 -3.15 11.29 24.88
C SER A 122 -2.77 12.31 25.96
N ASN A 123 -3.77 12.97 26.55
CA ASN A 123 -3.56 13.98 27.59
C ASN A 123 -2.94 13.43 28.90
N ASN A 124 -2.78 12.12 29.02
CA ASN A 124 -1.99 11.46 30.06
C ASN A 124 -0.68 10.98 29.44
N ASP A 125 0.45 11.44 29.98
CA ASP A 125 1.80 11.48 29.38
C ASP A 125 2.38 10.16 28.81
N ASP A 126 1.77 9.01 29.09
CA ASP A 126 2.23 7.68 28.60
C ASP A 126 1.17 6.95 27.74
N ASN A 127 0.09 7.62 27.32
CA ASN A 127 -0.90 7.02 26.43
C ASN A 127 -0.92 7.71 25.07
N PHE A 128 -1.42 7.00 24.07
CA PHE A 128 -1.66 7.54 22.75
C PHE A 128 -3.01 7.08 22.22
N GLU A 129 -3.54 7.85 21.28
CA GLU A 129 -4.76 7.55 20.56
C GLU A 129 -4.43 7.35 19.09
N ILE A 130 -5.13 6.42 18.45
CA ILE A 130 -4.99 6.17 17.02
C ILE A 130 -6.27 6.61 16.33
N ASN A 131 -6.15 7.63 15.50
CA ASN A 131 -7.23 8.18 14.69
C ASN A 131 -7.07 7.71 13.24
N VAL A 132 -8.16 7.22 12.65
CA VAL A 132 -8.17 6.75 11.26
C VAL A 132 -9.12 7.60 10.43
N LYS A 133 -8.63 8.10 9.30
CA LYS A 133 -9.45 8.77 8.27
C LYS A 133 -9.19 8.12 6.92
N THR A 134 -10.25 7.69 6.26
CA THR A 134 -10.16 6.99 4.99
C THR A 134 -10.91 7.76 3.91
N ALA A 135 -10.27 7.92 2.75
CA ALA A 135 -10.84 8.51 1.56
C ALA A 135 -10.81 7.46 0.44
N ILE A 136 -11.98 7.04 -0.03
CA ILE A 136 -12.14 6.07 -1.11
C ILE A 136 -12.28 6.85 -2.42
N TYR A 137 -11.60 6.39 -3.47
CA TYR A 137 -11.68 6.95 -4.81
C TYR A 137 -12.07 5.83 -5.78
N GLU A 138 -13.05 6.09 -6.64
CA GLU A 138 -13.49 5.15 -7.68
C GLU A 138 -12.48 5.10 -8.85
#